data_AF-A0A9R1V341-F1
#
_entry.id   AF-A0A9R1V341-F1
#
_cell.length_a   1.000
_cell.length_b   1.000
_cell.length_c   1.000
_cell.angle_alpha   90.00
_cell.angle_beta   90.00
_cell.angle_gamma   90.00
#
_symmetry.space_group_name_H-M   'P 1'
#
loop_
_entity.id
_entity.type
_entity.pdbx_description
1 polymer ?
#
loop_
_entity_poly.entity_id
_entity_poly.type
_entity_poly.pdbx_seq_one_letter_code
_entity_poly.pdbx_strand_id
1 'polypeptide(L)'
;MISPHVSGNIFAHFSSNDLRGWFHWSLCQRELKEREIRATEERLLQKDVPRTADDYEKLIRTSPNSSFIWIKYMTFFLSLNEVEKARSMAERALKTINIREESEKQNVWVAYFNLENEYGSPPEDTVFLFKKYLEFEKN
;
A
#
# COMPACT_ATOMS: atom_id res chain seq x y z
N MET A 1 -23.15 -38.95 -7.15
CA MET A 1 -22.81 -39.13 -5.73
C MET A 1 -21.88 -40.32 -5.63
N ILE A 2 -20.61 -40.12 -5.29
CA ILE A 2 -19.83 -40.68 -4.18
C ILE A 2 -18.54 -39.85 -4.17
N SER A 3 -18.22 -39.15 -3.07
CA SER A 3 -16.93 -38.47 -2.91
C SER A 3 -15.95 -39.49 -2.33
N PRO A 4 -14.90 -39.92 -3.05
CA PRO A 4 -13.97 -40.92 -2.52
C PRO A 4 -12.86 -40.20 -1.76
N HIS A 5 -12.98 -40.18 -0.44
CA HIS A 5 -11.89 -39.82 0.45
C HIS A 5 -11.17 -41.10 0.87
N VAL A 6 -10.29 -41.65 0.03
CA VAL A 6 -9.37 -42.75 0.42
C VAL A 6 -8.08 -42.66 -0.37
N SER A 7 -6.97 -42.54 0.36
CA SER A 7 -5.59 -42.62 -0.12
C SER A 7 -5.19 -44.08 -0.40
N GLY A 8 -4.90 -44.39 -1.67
CA GLY A 8 -4.32 -45.67 -2.11
C GLY A 8 -4.72 -46.02 -3.55
N ASN A 9 -3.72 -46.23 -4.43
CA ASN A 9 -3.80 -46.56 -5.87
C ASN A 9 -5.23 -46.83 -6.45
N ILE A 10 -5.95 -45.76 -6.81
CA ILE A 10 -7.38 -45.79 -7.18
C ILE A 10 -7.58 -46.07 -8.70
N PHE A 11 -6.51 -46.06 -9.50
CA PHE A 11 -6.62 -46.01 -10.96
C PHE A 11 -6.89 -47.36 -11.65
N ALA A 12 -6.80 -48.49 -10.96
CA ALA A 12 -6.85 -49.83 -11.59
C ALA A 12 -8.26 -50.34 -11.98
N HIS A 13 -9.33 -49.68 -11.52
CA HIS A 13 -10.71 -50.17 -11.69
C HIS A 13 -11.67 -49.22 -12.43
N PHE A 14 -11.21 -48.07 -12.92
CA PHE A 14 -12.06 -47.07 -13.57
C PHE A 14 -11.99 -47.16 -15.11
N SER A 15 -13.13 -47.01 -15.79
CA SER A 15 -13.18 -46.93 -17.25
C SER A 15 -12.43 -45.69 -17.75
N SER A 16 -11.89 -45.75 -18.97
CA SER A 16 -11.21 -44.59 -19.60
C SER A 16 -12.06 -43.31 -19.61
N ASN A 17 -13.39 -43.44 -19.71
CA ASN A 17 -14.32 -42.32 -19.61
C ASN A 17 -14.42 -41.74 -18.18
N ASP A 18 -14.38 -42.60 -17.16
CA ASP A 18 -14.45 -42.17 -15.77
C ASP A 18 -13.14 -41.48 -15.34
N LEU A 19 -12.00 -41.99 -15.82
CA LEU A 19 -10.70 -41.37 -15.60
C LEU A 19 -10.64 -39.97 -16.24
N ARG A 20 -11.14 -39.80 -17.47
CA ARG A 20 -11.25 -38.48 -18.11
C ARG A 20 -12.13 -37.52 -17.32
N GLY A 21 -13.27 -38.00 -16.83
CA GLY A 21 -14.16 -37.22 -15.95
C GLY A 21 -13.48 -36.81 -14.64
N TRP A 22 -12.73 -37.71 -14.03
CA TRP A 22 -11.97 -37.46 -12.81
C TRP A 22 -10.81 -36.47 -13.03
N PHE A 23 -10.07 -36.58 -14.13
CA PHE A 23 -9.04 -35.61 -14.50
C PHE A 23 -9.63 -34.22 -14.75
N HIS A 24 -10.75 -34.13 -15.46
CA HIS A 24 -11.43 -32.85 -15.67
C HIS A 24 -11.98 -32.26 -14.36
N TRP A 25 -12.59 -33.08 -13.51
CA TRP A 25 -13.09 -32.64 -12.20
C TRP A 25 -11.97 -32.20 -11.26
N SER A 26 -10.85 -32.93 -11.22
CA SER A 26 -9.69 -32.57 -10.38
C SER A 26 -8.99 -31.30 -10.87
N LEU A 27 -8.89 -31.09 -12.18
CA LEU A 27 -8.40 -29.84 -12.76
C LEU A 27 -9.36 -28.68 -12.43
N CYS A 28 -10.66 -28.89 -12.57
CA CYS A 28 -11.68 -27.90 -12.20
C CYS A 28 -11.64 -27.57 -10.70
N GLN A 29 -11.49 -28.56 -9.81
CA GLN A 29 -11.33 -28.33 -8.37
C GLN A 29 -10.06 -27.55 -8.05
N ARG A 30 -8.94 -27.85 -8.74
CA ARG A 30 -7.69 -27.11 -8.57
C ARG A 30 -7.85 -25.66 -8.99
N GLU A 31 -8.48 -25.41 -10.13
CA GLU A 31 -8.77 -24.04 -10.60
C GLU A 31 -9.68 -23.27 -9.65
N LEU A 32 -10.73 -23.91 -9.10
CA LEU A 32 -11.60 -23.30 -8.10
C LEU A 32 -10.83 -22.93 -6.85
N LYS A 33 -10.00 -23.85 -6.33
CA LYS A 33 -9.16 -23.60 -5.17
C LYS A 33 -8.15 -22.47 -5.43
N GLU A 34 -7.52 -22.43 -6.60
CA GLU A 34 -6.63 -21.35 -7.00
C GLU A 34 -7.36 -20.01 -7.17
N ARG A 35 -8.62 -20.01 -7.61
CA ARG A 35 -9.47 -18.79 -7.65
C ARG A 35 -9.81 -18.32 -6.25
N GLU A 36 -10.17 -19.21 -5.34
CA GLU A 36 -10.45 -18.88 -3.93
C GLU A 36 -9.21 -18.34 -3.21
N ILE A 37 -8.04 -18.94 -3.44
CA ILE A 37 -6.76 -18.46 -2.91
C ILE A 37 -6.49 -17.04 -3.42
N ARG A 38 -6.58 -16.79 -4.74
CA ARG A 38 -6.40 -15.46 -5.32
C ARG A 38 -7.38 -14.43 -4.77
N ALA A 39 -8.65 -14.77 -4.67
CA ALA A 39 -9.67 -13.88 -4.10
C ALA A 39 -9.40 -13.57 -2.62
N THR A 40 -8.88 -14.54 -1.87
CA THR A 40 -8.50 -14.35 -0.47
C THR A 40 -7.27 -13.46 -0.34
N GLU A 41 -6.23 -13.69 -1.14
CA GLU A 41 -5.03 -12.86 -1.21
C GLU A 41 -5.37 -11.42 -1.60
N GLU A 42 -6.19 -11.22 -2.63
CA GLU A 42 -6.66 -9.90 -3.05
C GLU A 42 -7.47 -9.21 -1.95
N ARG A 43 -8.34 -9.94 -1.24
CA ARG A 43 -9.09 -9.40 -0.10
C ARG A 43 -8.18 -9.02 1.06
N LEU A 44 -7.11 -9.76 1.32
CA LEU A 44 -6.11 -9.43 2.34
C LEU A 44 -5.35 -8.17 1.94
N LEU A 45 -4.88 -8.08 0.70
CA LEU A 45 -4.22 -6.88 0.17
C LEU A 45 -5.14 -5.66 0.25
N GLN A 46 -6.44 -5.79 -0.04
CA GLN A 46 -7.41 -4.70 0.06
C GLN A 46 -7.71 -4.23 1.48
N LYS A 47 -7.51 -5.08 2.50
CA LYS A 47 -7.70 -4.72 3.92
C LYS A 47 -6.57 -3.84 4.43
N ASP A 48 -5.36 -4.02 3.90
CA ASP A 48 -4.18 -3.30 4.37
C ASP A 48 -3.94 -1.97 3.64
N VAL A 49 -4.79 -1.63 2.65
CA VAL A 49 -4.75 -0.30 2.02
C VAL A 49 -5.50 0.69 2.91
N PRO A 50 -4.82 1.69 3.50
CA PRO A 50 -5.49 2.73 4.28
C PRO A 50 -6.44 3.53 3.38
N ARG A 51 -7.69 3.70 3.82
CA ARG A 51 -8.73 4.43 3.05
C ARG A 51 -9.22 5.69 3.76
N THR A 52 -8.93 5.79 5.06
CA THR A 52 -9.38 6.89 5.91
C THR A 52 -8.19 7.54 6.60
N ALA A 53 -8.35 8.79 7.01
CA ALA A 53 -7.37 9.49 7.82
C ALA A 53 -6.96 8.68 9.07
N ASP A 54 -7.93 8.06 9.75
CA ASP A 54 -7.69 7.23 10.94
C ASP A 54 -6.79 6.02 10.66
N ASP A 55 -6.88 5.42 9.47
CA ASP A 55 -6.02 4.30 9.09
C ASP A 55 -4.57 4.76 8.89
N TYR A 56 -4.37 5.92 8.27
CA TYR A 56 -3.05 6.54 8.17
C TYR A 56 -2.48 6.92 9.55
N GLU A 57 -3.30 7.45 10.46
CA GLU A 57 -2.86 7.77 11.82
C GLU A 57 -2.42 6.52 12.61
N LYS A 58 -3.09 5.37 12.42
CA LYS A 58 -2.66 4.09 13.00
C LYS A 58 -1.30 3.63 12.43
N LEU A 59 -1.10 3.78 11.12
CA LEU A 59 0.16 3.44 10.46
C LEU A 59 1.31 4.33 10.94
N ILE A 60 1.08 5.64 11.05
CA ILE A 60 2.06 6.60 11.60
C ILE A 60 2.43 6.25 13.04
N ARG A 61 1.46 5.86 13.88
CA ARG A 61 1.73 5.46 15.26
C ARG A 61 2.66 4.24 15.33
N THR A 62 2.51 3.31 14.40
CA THR A 62 3.33 2.08 14.34
C THR A 62 4.70 2.33 13.71
N SER A 63 4.78 3.24 12.73
CA SER A 63 6.00 3.48 11.94
C SER A 63 6.18 4.98 11.66
N PRO A 64 6.50 5.79 12.68
CA PRO A 64 6.52 7.25 12.57
C PRO A 64 7.66 7.80 11.69
N ASN A 65 8.72 7.01 11.50
CA ASN A 65 9.90 7.42 10.70
C ASN A 65 9.75 7.12 9.20
N SER A 66 8.69 6.44 8.77
CA SER A 66 8.54 6.05 7.36
C SER A 66 7.97 7.19 6.52
N SER A 67 8.81 7.83 5.71
CA SER A 67 8.42 8.85 4.74
C SER A 67 7.35 8.35 3.78
N PHE A 68 7.39 7.07 3.40
CA PHE A 68 6.39 6.46 2.53
C PHE A 68 4.95 6.57 3.06
N ILE A 69 4.76 6.35 4.37
CA ILE A 69 3.43 6.45 5.00
C ILE A 69 2.97 7.91 5.00
N TRP A 70 3.86 8.84 5.36
CA TRP A 70 3.58 10.27 5.36
C TRP A 70 3.23 10.80 3.97
N ILE A 71 4.01 10.44 2.95
CA ILE A 71 3.79 10.86 1.57
C ILE A 71 2.47 10.31 1.05
N LYS A 72 2.15 9.04 1.30
CA LYS A 72 0.84 8.48 0.93
C LYS A 72 -0.32 9.21 1.61
N TYR A 73 -0.13 9.64 2.86
CA TYR A 73 -1.15 10.40 3.57
C TYR A 73 -1.32 11.83 3.02
N MET A 74 -0.22 12.47 2.61
CA MET A 74 -0.27 13.74 1.85
C MET A 74 -1.04 13.55 0.54
N THR A 75 -0.70 12.52 -0.25
CA THR A 75 -1.40 12.20 -1.51
C THR A 75 -2.88 11.91 -1.31
N PHE A 76 -3.26 11.25 -0.21
CA PHE A 76 -4.65 11.07 0.17
C PHE A 76 -5.39 12.41 0.29
N PHE A 77 -4.85 13.39 1.01
CA PHE A 77 -5.47 14.72 1.09
C PHE A 77 -5.45 15.48 -0.25
N LEU A 78 -4.40 15.32 -1.06
CA LEU A 78 -4.36 15.89 -2.40
C LEU A 78 -5.47 15.32 -3.31
N SER A 79 -5.75 14.02 -3.22
CA SER A 79 -6.86 13.39 -3.96
C SER A 79 -8.25 13.90 -3.54
N LEU A 80 -8.35 14.47 -2.34
CA LEU A 80 -9.55 15.13 -1.83
C LEU A 80 -9.57 16.65 -2.12
N ASN A 81 -8.56 17.15 -2.84
CA ASN A 81 -8.34 18.57 -3.10
C ASN A 81 -8.16 19.40 -1.81
N GLU A 82 -7.65 18.80 -0.74
CA GLU A 82 -7.36 19.44 0.55
C GLU A 82 -5.86 19.74 0.70
N VAL A 83 -5.36 20.67 -0.11
CA VAL A 83 -3.91 20.98 -0.22
C VAL A 83 -3.33 21.44 1.11
N GLU A 84 -4.02 22.30 1.85
CA GLU A 84 -3.58 22.84 3.15
C GLU A 84 -3.41 21.73 4.20
N LYS A 85 -4.25 20.69 4.17
CA LYS A 85 -4.07 19.53 5.05
C LYS A 85 -2.87 18.70 4.64
N ALA A 86 -2.62 18.53 3.34
CA ALA A 86 -1.43 17.88 2.84
C ALA A 86 -0.14 18.64 3.26
N ARG A 87 -0.14 19.98 3.22
CA ARG A 87 0.97 20.80 3.77
C ARG A 87 1.17 20.55 5.26
N SER A 88 0.09 20.57 6.04
CA SER A 88 0.15 20.30 7.48
C SER A 88 0.74 18.92 7.78
N MET A 89 0.42 17.90 6.96
CA MET A 89 1.00 16.56 7.10
C MET A 89 2.49 16.53 6.76
N ALA A 90 2.94 17.26 5.72
CA ALA A 90 4.36 17.38 5.39
C ALA A 90 5.14 18.02 6.55
N GLU A 91 4.65 19.12 7.10
CA GLU A 91 5.30 19.78 8.25
C GLU A 91 5.34 18.90 9.49
N ARG A 92 4.26 18.15 9.76
CA ARG A 92 4.20 17.20 10.87
C ARG A 92 5.18 16.06 10.67
N ALA A 93 5.30 15.53 9.45
CA ALA A 93 6.26 14.49 9.11
C ALA A 93 7.70 14.94 9.41
N LEU A 94 8.09 16.13 8.95
CA LEU A 94 9.43 16.69 9.19
C LEU A 94 9.76 16.88 10.68
N LYS A 95 8.75 17.16 11.52
CA LYS A 95 8.89 17.25 12.99
C LYS A 95 8.91 15.88 13.67
N THR A 96 8.23 14.89 13.10
CA THR A 96 8.03 13.57 13.73
C THR A 96 9.15 12.59 13.40
N ILE A 97 9.64 12.60 12.16
CA ILE A 97 10.73 11.72 11.72
C ILE A 97 12.01 12.11 12.46
N ASN A 98 12.71 11.11 12.98
CA ASN A 98 13.97 11.30 13.69
C ASN A 98 15.02 11.95 12.78
N ILE A 99 15.81 12.89 13.30
CA ILE A 99 16.89 13.55 12.56
C ILE A 99 17.98 12.58 12.07
N ARG A 100 18.12 11.40 12.69
CA ARG A 100 19.05 10.36 12.21
C ARG A 100 18.58 9.70 10.91
N GLU A 101 17.29 9.77 10.62
CA GLU A 101 16.67 9.20 9.42
C GLU A 101 16.68 10.24 8.28
N GLU A 102 17.87 10.69 7.92
CA GLU A 102 18.05 11.81 7.00
C GLU A 102 17.44 11.54 5.62
N SER A 103 17.59 10.30 5.12
CA SER A 103 16.97 9.88 3.85
C SER A 103 15.44 9.98 3.88
N GLU A 104 14.82 9.64 5.01
CA GLU A 104 13.37 9.72 5.16
C GLU A 104 12.90 11.19 5.18
N LYS A 105 13.66 12.08 5.83
CA LYS A 105 13.38 13.52 5.82
C LYS A 105 13.55 14.12 4.42
N GLN A 106 14.60 13.76 3.71
CA GLN A 106 14.83 14.20 2.33
C GLN A 106 13.68 13.78 1.41
N ASN A 107 13.18 12.54 1.55
CA ASN A 107 12.01 12.08 0.78
C ASN A 107 10.77 12.94 1.05
N VAL A 108 10.52 13.31 2.32
CA VAL A 108 9.39 14.18 2.69
C VAL A 108 9.57 15.58 2.09
N TRP A 109 10.79 16.14 2.14
CA TRP A 109 11.08 17.43 1.51
C TRP A 109 10.82 17.43 0.02
N VAL A 110 11.30 16.41 -0.71
CA VAL A 110 11.04 16.26 -2.15
C VAL A 110 9.54 16.18 -2.43
N ALA A 111 8.80 15.38 -1.66
CA ALA A 111 7.35 15.31 -1.80
C ALA A 111 6.65 16.65 -1.50
N TYR A 112 7.15 17.40 -0.52
CA TYR A 112 6.60 18.71 -0.18
C TYR A 112 6.89 19.74 -1.28
N PHE A 113 8.08 19.75 -1.87
CA PHE A 113 8.39 20.59 -3.02
C PHE A 113 7.53 20.23 -4.23
N ASN A 114 7.31 18.94 -4.50
CA ASN A 114 6.44 18.51 -5.59
C ASN A 114 5.00 19.00 -5.36
N LEU A 115 4.51 18.93 -4.13
CA LEU A 115 3.20 19.46 -3.74
C LEU A 115 3.12 20.97 -4.02
N GLU A 116 4.08 21.78 -3.57
CA GLU A 116 4.03 23.23 -3.80
C GLU A 116 4.26 23.61 -5.27
N ASN A 117 5.05 22.83 -6.01
CA ASN A 117 5.22 23.07 -7.44
C ASN A 117 3.93 22.83 -8.23
N GLU A 118 3.13 21.84 -7.83
CA GLU A 118 1.90 21.46 -8.54
C GLU A 118 0.67 22.22 -8.05
N TYR A 119 0.58 22.51 -6.74
CA TYR A 119 -0.60 23.09 -6.10
C TYR A 119 -0.32 24.44 -5.39
N GLY A 120 0.94 24.87 -5.33
CA GLY A 120 1.34 26.14 -4.73
C GLY A 120 1.09 27.32 -5.67
N SER A 121 0.49 28.36 -5.11
CA SER A 121 0.46 29.71 -5.67
C SER A 121 0.31 30.68 -4.50
N PRO A 122 1.21 31.67 -4.35
CA PRO A 122 2.13 32.20 -5.36
C PRO A 122 3.59 31.67 -5.23
N PRO A 123 4.47 31.89 -6.23
CA PRO A 123 5.83 31.32 -6.30
C PRO A 123 6.73 31.61 -5.10
N GLU A 124 6.41 32.66 -4.34
CA GLU A 124 7.10 33.05 -3.12
C GLU A 124 7.08 31.93 -2.06
N ASP A 125 6.02 31.11 -2.02
CA ASP A 125 5.88 30.01 -1.06
C ASP A 125 6.91 28.91 -1.29
N THR A 126 7.17 28.56 -2.56
CA THR A 126 8.20 27.57 -2.94
C THR A 126 9.60 28.09 -2.63
N VAL A 127 9.87 29.38 -2.86
CA VAL A 127 11.15 30.00 -2.52
C VAL A 127 11.37 30.05 -1.01
N PHE A 128 10.31 30.35 -0.23
CA PHE A 128 10.37 30.31 1.23
C PHE A 128 10.63 28.89 1.74
N LEU A 129 9.96 27.89 1.17
CA LEU A 129 10.18 26.49 1.51
C LEU A 129 11.61 26.04 1.23
N PHE A 130 12.18 26.48 0.10
CA PHE A 130 13.57 26.17 -0.25
C PHE A 130 14.56 26.80 0.74
N LYS A 131 14.32 28.05 1.19
CA LYS A 131 15.13 28.68 2.24
C LYS A 131 15.07 27.88 3.55
N LYS A 132 13.86 27.45 3.96
CA LYS A 132 13.66 26.62 5.16
C LYS A 132 14.41 25.29 5.07
N TYR A 133 14.43 24.66 3.89
CA TYR A 133 15.21 23.44 3.65
C TYR A 133 16.73 23.69 3.75
N LEU A 134 17.24 24.78 3.18
CA LEU A 134 18.66 25.13 3.28
C LEU A 134 19.11 25.45 4.72
N GLU A 135 18.21 25.92 5.58
CA GLU A 135 18.48 26.08 7.02
C GLU A 135 18.49 24.74 7.74
N PHE A 136 17.63 23.80 7.33
CA PHE A 136 17.59 22.45 7.87
C PHE A 136 18.89 21.68 7.60
N GLU A 137 19.43 21.72 6.39
CA GLU A 137 20.69 21.05 6.01
C GLU A 137 21.95 21.57 6.75
N LYS A 138 21.85 22.72 7.43
CA LYS A 138 22.98 23.33 8.16
C LYS A 138 23.11 22.87 9.61
N ASN A 139 22.13 22.16 10.16
CA ASN A 139 22.07 21.69 11.54
C ASN A 139 22.28 20.19 11.64
#